data_AF-A0A962S221-F1
#
_entry.id   AF-A0A962S221-F1
#
_cell.length_a   1.000
_cell.length_b   1.000
_cell.length_c   1.000
_cell.angle_alpha   90.00
_cell.angle_beta   90.00
_cell.angle_gamma   90.00
#
_symmetry.space_group_name_H-M   'P 1'
#
loop_
_entity.id
_entity.type
_entity.pdbx_description
1 polymer ?
#
loop_
_entity_poly.entity_id
_entity_poly.type
_entity_poly.pdbx_seq_one_letter_code
_entity_poly.pdbx_strand_id
1 'polypeptide(L)'
;MKRAQSGFTLIELMIVVAIIAILAAIAIPAYNQYIREAQMAKVSDHYDGAYRSLKAELSKRAAMSARGATPPSLNVMATINPENRTAPKGGLAAYNTAADATNGVVGVNMTTSTVGSEVIVITRPNFLNVTSDTITLDATNI
;
A
#
# COMPACT_ATOMS: atom_id res chain seq x y z
N MET A 1 48.25 -6.52 -43.47
CA MET A 1 47.39 -5.31 -43.51
C MET A 1 46.96 -5.00 -42.09
N LYS A 2 47.47 -3.91 -41.49
CA LYS A 2 47.11 -3.50 -40.12
C LYS A 2 45.75 -2.79 -40.20
N ARG A 3 44.71 -3.35 -39.57
CA ARG A 3 43.43 -2.65 -39.46
C ARG A 3 43.65 -1.39 -38.61
N ALA A 4 43.32 -0.22 -39.14
CA ALA A 4 43.31 1.01 -38.36
C ALA A 4 42.26 0.85 -37.26
N GLN A 5 42.69 0.89 -36.01
CA GLN A 5 41.80 0.84 -34.86
C GLN A 5 41.09 2.20 -34.76
N SER A 6 39.84 2.27 -35.23
CA SER A 6 38.96 3.41 -35.06
C SER A 6 38.56 3.50 -33.59
N GLY A 7 39.23 4.38 -32.84
CA GLY A 7 38.85 4.72 -31.47
C GLY A 7 37.65 5.66 -31.43
N PHE A 8 36.96 5.67 -30.30
CA PHE A 8 35.89 6.62 -30.00
C PHE A 8 36.46 8.04 -29.89
N THR A 9 35.83 9.01 -30.53
CA THR A 9 36.30 10.41 -30.52
C THR A 9 35.74 11.17 -29.32
N LEU A 10 36.49 12.17 -28.84
CA LEU A 10 35.99 13.06 -27.78
C LEU A 10 34.75 13.83 -28.21
N ILE A 11 34.63 14.17 -29.50
CA ILE A 11 33.47 14.88 -30.01
C ILE A 11 32.20 14.01 -29.99
N GLU A 12 32.31 12.71 -30.31
CA GLU A 12 31.21 11.76 -30.16
C GLU A 12 30.77 11.67 -28.70
N LEU A 13 31.71 11.61 -27.77
CA LEU A 13 31.40 11.56 -26.34
C LEU A 13 30.69 12.82 -25.86
N MET A 14 31.14 14.00 -26.27
CA MET A 14 30.52 15.27 -25.87
C MET A 14 29.07 15.39 -26.34
N ILE A 15 28.78 14.95 -27.56
CA ILE A 15 27.40 14.98 -28.10
C ILE A 15 26.51 14.00 -27.33
N VAL A 16 27.00 12.79 -27.02
CA VAL A 16 26.24 11.80 -26.26
C VAL A 16 25.88 12.33 -24.87
N VAL A 17 26.82 12.95 -24.17
CA VAL A 17 26.56 13.54 -22.84
C VAL A 17 25.51 14.66 -22.92
N ALA A 18 25.59 15.52 -23.94
CA ALA A 18 24.61 16.60 -24.12
C ALA A 18 23.18 16.05 -24.33
N ILE A 19 23.02 15.00 -25.13
CA ILE A 19 21.71 14.37 -25.37
C ILE A 19 21.18 13.71 -24.09
N ILE A 20 22.03 12.97 -23.35
CA ILE A 20 21.64 12.35 -22.08
C ILE A 20 21.20 13.40 -21.06
N ALA A 21 21.89 14.55 -20.99
CA ALA A 21 21.52 15.62 -20.07
C ALA A 21 20.10 16.16 -20.34
N ILE A 22 19.75 16.36 -21.62
CA ILE A 22 18.41 16.80 -22.02
C ILE A 22 17.35 15.75 -21.68
N LEU A 23 17.61 14.48 -22.00
CA LEU A 23 16.69 13.38 -21.69
C LEU A 23 16.48 13.21 -20.19
N ALA A 24 17.56 13.27 -19.39
CA ALA A 24 17.50 13.12 -17.94
C ALA A 24 16.69 14.23 -17.27
N ALA A 25 16.80 15.47 -17.75
CA ALA A 25 16.06 16.61 -17.22
C ALA A 25 14.52 16.42 -17.32
N ILE A 26 14.03 15.69 -18.32
CA ILE A 26 12.61 15.41 -18.52
C ILE A 26 12.22 14.06 -17.89
N ALA A 27 13.06 13.04 -18.08
CA ALA A 27 12.77 11.67 -17.67
C ALA A 27 12.73 11.50 -16.14
N ILE A 28 13.63 12.15 -15.40
CA ILE A 28 13.69 12.04 -13.93
C ILE A 28 12.41 12.54 -13.26
N PRO A 29 11.93 13.78 -13.51
CA PRO A 29 10.69 14.24 -12.87
C PRO A 29 9.48 13.42 -13.30
N ALA A 30 9.39 13.03 -14.58
CA ALA A 30 8.30 12.19 -15.08
C ALA A 30 8.28 10.80 -14.41
N TYR A 31 9.43 10.15 -14.29
CA TYR A 31 9.54 8.86 -13.61
C TYR A 31 9.20 8.96 -12.12
N ASN A 32 9.68 10.01 -11.44
CA ASN A 32 9.34 10.24 -10.04
C ASN A 32 7.83 10.45 -9.84
N GLN A 33 7.16 11.17 -10.75
CA GLN A 33 5.70 11.31 -10.70
C GLN A 33 4.99 9.97 -10.89
N TYR A 34 5.41 9.16 -11.88
CA TYR A 34 4.84 7.83 -12.10
C TYR A 34 4.94 6.93 -10.86
N ILE A 35 6.11 6.91 -10.19
CA ILE A 35 6.30 6.15 -8.96
C ILE A 35 5.39 6.67 -7.85
N ARG A 36 5.23 7.98 -7.70
CA ARG A 36 4.31 8.57 -6.70
C ARG A 36 2.87 8.15 -6.97
N GLU A 37 2.41 8.18 -8.21
CA GLU A 37 1.06 7.75 -8.61
C GLU A 37 0.83 6.25 -8.32
N ALA A 38 1.80 5.40 -8.66
CA ALA A 38 1.76 3.99 -8.32
C ALA A 38 1.68 3.74 -6.80
N GLN A 39 2.41 4.53 -6.00
CA GLN A 39 2.36 4.44 -4.55
C GLN A 39 1.00 4.89 -3.98
N MET A 40 0.39 5.95 -4.52
CA MET A 40 -0.96 6.40 -4.13
C MET A 40 -2.02 5.35 -4.45
N ALA A 41 -1.94 4.72 -5.63
CA ALA A 41 -2.81 3.62 -6.01
C ALA A 41 -2.67 2.43 -5.05
N LYS A 42 -1.44 2.08 -4.67
CA LYS A 42 -1.17 0.98 -3.74
C LYS A 42 -1.74 1.21 -2.33
N VAL A 43 -1.69 2.45 -1.80
CA VAL A 43 -2.37 2.78 -0.51
C VAL A 43 -3.86 2.53 -0.61
N SER A 44 -4.48 2.95 -1.72
CA SER A 44 -5.92 2.82 -1.93
C SER A 44 -6.32 1.35 -2.07
N ASP A 45 -5.54 0.56 -2.81
CA ASP A 45 -5.71 -0.90 -2.93
C ASP A 45 -5.64 -1.60 -1.56
N HIS A 46 -4.64 -1.26 -0.74
CA HIS A 46 -4.53 -1.81 0.60
C HIS A 46 -5.73 -1.44 1.49
N TYR A 47 -6.14 -0.18 1.45
CA TYR A 47 -7.28 0.29 2.24
C TYR A 47 -8.57 -0.44 1.88
N ASP A 48 -8.89 -0.54 0.59
CA ASP A 48 -10.07 -1.24 0.11
C ASP A 48 -9.99 -2.75 0.36
N GLY A 49 -8.79 -3.34 0.23
CA GLY A 49 -8.53 -4.74 0.53
C GLY A 49 -8.76 -5.09 2.00
N ALA A 50 -8.28 -4.25 2.92
CA ALA A 50 -8.55 -4.40 4.36
C ALA A 50 -10.04 -4.30 4.67
N TYR A 51 -10.73 -3.32 4.10
CA TYR A 51 -12.18 -3.16 4.31
C TYR A 51 -12.97 -4.39 3.84
N ARG A 52 -12.70 -4.89 2.62
CA ARG A 52 -13.42 -6.04 2.06
C ARG A 52 -13.17 -7.33 2.83
N SER A 53 -11.90 -7.64 3.11
CA SER A 53 -11.51 -8.87 3.81
C SER A 53 -12.06 -8.90 5.23
N LEU A 54 -11.97 -7.76 5.93
CA LEU A 54 -12.42 -7.67 7.30
C LEU A 54 -13.94 -7.66 7.41
N LYS A 55 -14.65 -6.96 6.51
CA LYS A 55 -16.11 -7.03 6.45
C LYS A 55 -16.58 -8.47 6.26
N ALA A 56 -15.99 -9.21 5.31
CA ALA A 56 -16.35 -10.61 5.08
C ALA A 56 -16.11 -11.51 6.30
N GLU A 57 -14.98 -11.35 6.99
CA GLU A 57 -14.66 -12.13 8.18
C GLU A 57 -15.59 -11.78 9.35
N LEU A 58 -15.91 -10.50 9.57
CA LEU A 58 -16.86 -10.09 10.60
C LEU A 58 -18.27 -10.60 10.32
N SER A 59 -18.79 -10.51 9.09
CA SER A 59 -20.11 -11.05 8.74
C SER A 59 -20.18 -12.57 8.96
N LYS A 60 -19.09 -13.30 8.64
CA LYS A 60 -18.99 -14.74 8.91
C LYS A 60 -19.04 -15.05 10.42
N ARG A 61 -18.37 -14.23 11.24
CA ARG A 61 -18.35 -14.37 12.71
C ARG A 61 -19.69 -14.05 13.35
N ALA A 62 -20.36 -13.02 12.87
CA ALA A 62 -21.72 -12.69 13.28
C ALA A 62 -22.69 -13.84 12.95
N ALA A 63 -22.60 -14.42 11.75
CA ALA A 63 -23.42 -15.56 11.35
C ALA A 63 -23.17 -16.81 12.20
N MET A 64 -21.91 -17.10 12.59
CA MET A 64 -21.60 -18.20 13.51
C MET A 64 -22.23 -17.98 14.89
N SER A 65 -22.09 -16.76 15.43
CA SER A 65 -22.63 -16.39 16.74
C SER A 65 -24.16 -16.43 16.76
N ALA A 66 -24.81 -15.98 15.69
CA ALA A 66 -26.27 -16.06 15.52
C ALA A 66 -26.79 -17.51 15.50
N ARG A 67 -25.94 -18.47 15.12
CA ARG A 67 -26.23 -19.92 15.17
C ARG A 67 -25.86 -20.57 16.51
N GLY A 68 -25.47 -19.78 17.51
CA GLY A 68 -25.06 -20.26 18.83
C GLY A 68 -23.64 -20.86 18.86
N ALA A 69 -22.88 -20.78 17.76
CA ALA A 69 -21.49 -21.22 17.74
C ALA A 69 -20.57 -20.09 18.23
N THR A 70 -19.51 -20.43 18.98
CA THR A 70 -18.48 -19.47 19.38
C THR A 70 -17.41 -19.40 18.27
N PRO A 71 -17.31 -18.30 17.50
CA PRO A 71 -16.23 -18.15 16.53
C PRO A 71 -14.85 -18.08 17.21
N PRO A 72 -13.77 -18.54 16.53
CA PRO A 72 -12.40 -18.48 17.05
C PRO A 72 -11.94 -17.04 17.28
N SER A 73 -10.83 -16.82 17.96
CA SER A 73 -10.24 -15.47 18.11
C SER A 73 -9.88 -14.86 16.75
N LEU A 74 -10.23 -13.60 16.50
CA LEU A 74 -9.88 -12.91 15.26
C LEU A 74 -8.43 -12.42 15.29
N ASN A 75 -7.61 -12.84 14.32
CA ASN A 75 -6.31 -12.23 14.05
C ASN A 75 -6.42 -11.29 12.85
N VAL A 76 -6.78 -10.03 13.14
CA VAL A 76 -7.04 -9.01 12.11
C VAL A 76 -5.87 -8.88 11.13
N MET A 77 -4.64 -8.84 11.64
CA MET A 77 -3.46 -8.61 10.80
C MET A 77 -3.17 -9.79 9.86
N ALA A 78 -3.36 -11.02 10.33
CA ALA A 78 -3.23 -12.20 9.48
C ALA A 78 -4.36 -12.29 8.43
N THR A 79 -5.57 -11.84 8.77
CA THR A 79 -6.71 -11.81 7.83
C THR A 79 -6.49 -10.84 6.68
N ILE A 80 -5.99 -9.63 6.96
CA ILE A 80 -5.83 -8.58 5.94
C ILE A 80 -4.49 -8.67 5.19
N ASN A 81 -3.49 -9.38 5.74
CA ASN A 81 -2.15 -9.46 5.16
C ASN A 81 -1.54 -10.87 5.11
N PRO A 82 -2.21 -11.87 4.51
CA PRO A 82 -1.69 -13.23 4.45
C PRO A 82 -0.39 -13.35 3.63
N GLU A 83 -0.17 -12.45 2.68
CA GLU A 83 1.00 -12.45 1.78
C GLU A 83 2.17 -11.58 2.29
N ASN A 84 2.08 -11.03 3.51
CA ASN A 84 3.09 -10.11 4.06
C ASN A 84 3.42 -8.94 3.12
N ARG A 85 2.39 -8.35 2.50
CA ARG A 85 2.49 -7.14 1.68
C ARG A 85 3.17 -6.03 2.48
N THR A 86 4.00 -5.27 1.79
CA THR A 86 4.74 -4.13 2.35
C THR A 86 4.09 -2.80 1.99
N ALA A 87 4.35 -1.78 2.81
CA ALA A 87 3.94 -0.41 2.57
C ALA A 87 4.38 0.09 1.17
N PRO A 88 3.70 1.09 0.59
CA PRO A 88 4.08 1.66 -0.71
C PRO A 88 5.53 2.13 -0.83
N LYS A 89 6.12 2.68 0.23
CA LYS A 89 7.56 3.04 0.24
C LYS A 89 8.50 1.88 0.60
N GLY A 90 7.97 0.70 0.93
CA GLY A 90 8.73 -0.45 1.38
C GLY A 90 9.15 -0.36 2.86
N GLY A 91 9.93 -1.35 3.31
CA GLY A 91 10.51 -1.43 4.68
C GLY A 91 9.54 -1.85 5.79
N LEU A 92 8.29 -1.38 5.74
CA LEU A 92 7.24 -1.70 6.72
C LEU A 92 6.16 -2.61 6.12
N ALA A 93 5.37 -3.25 6.99
CA ALA A 93 4.15 -3.94 6.58
C ALA A 93 3.11 -2.97 5.99
N ALA A 94 2.24 -3.47 5.12
CA ALA A 94 1.17 -2.69 4.49
C ALA A 94 0.14 -2.14 5.50
N TYR A 95 0.01 -2.80 6.65
CA TYR A 95 -0.95 -2.47 7.70
C TYR A 95 -0.27 -2.46 9.07
N ASN A 96 -0.74 -1.60 9.96
CA ASN A 96 -0.35 -1.53 11.36
C ASN A 96 -1.54 -1.03 12.19
N THR A 97 -1.44 -1.04 13.53
CA THR A 97 -2.50 -0.51 14.41
C THR A 97 -2.81 0.96 14.15
N ALA A 98 -1.78 1.76 13.84
CA ALA A 98 -1.91 3.16 13.47
C ALA A 98 -1.48 3.38 12.01
N ALA A 99 -2.13 4.34 11.33
CA ALA A 99 -1.78 4.73 9.98
C ALA A 99 -0.44 5.51 9.96
N ASP A 100 0.36 5.33 8.90
CA ASP A 100 1.64 6.02 8.71
C ASP A 100 1.62 6.82 7.40
N ALA A 101 1.55 8.15 7.53
CA ALA A 101 1.58 9.11 6.43
C ALA A 101 2.94 9.18 5.71
N THR A 102 4.03 8.76 6.36
CA THR A 102 5.37 8.78 5.78
C THR A 102 5.53 7.64 4.78
N ASN A 103 5.13 6.42 5.17
CA ASN A 103 5.36 5.20 4.40
C ASN A 103 4.13 4.71 3.63
N GLY A 104 2.94 5.24 3.93
CA GLY A 104 1.68 4.84 3.32
C GLY A 104 1.09 3.57 3.95
N VAL A 105 1.28 3.39 5.26
CA VAL A 105 0.73 2.24 6.00
C VAL A 105 -0.73 2.52 6.37
N VAL A 106 -1.61 1.56 6.10
CA VAL A 106 -3.03 1.64 6.51
C VAL A 106 -3.14 1.28 7.99
N GLY A 107 -3.83 2.13 8.76
CA GLY A 107 -4.12 1.88 10.16
C GLY A 107 -5.32 0.94 10.30
N VAL A 108 -5.20 -0.11 11.10
CA VAL A 108 -6.29 -1.04 11.41
C VAL A 108 -6.27 -1.35 12.90
N ASN A 109 -7.24 -0.82 13.63
CA ASN A 109 -7.32 -0.95 15.07
C ASN A 109 -8.63 -1.61 15.51
N MET A 110 -8.54 -2.75 16.20
CA MET A 110 -9.69 -3.39 16.84
C MET A 110 -9.92 -2.74 18.20
N THR A 111 -10.97 -1.93 18.31
CA THR A 111 -11.33 -1.20 19.53
C THR A 111 -12.21 -2.02 20.47
N THR A 112 -12.95 -2.98 19.92
CA THR A 112 -13.71 -3.98 20.68
C THR A 112 -13.44 -5.37 20.13
N SER A 113 -13.03 -6.30 20.99
CA SER A 113 -12.67 -7.68 20.61
C SER A 113 -13.72 -8.71 21.03
N THR A 114 -14.85 -8.25 21.58
CA THR A 114 -15.94 -9.13 22.03
C THR A 114 -16.58 -9.80 20.84
N VAL A 115 -16.59 -11.13 20.86
CA VAL A 115 -17.19 -11.95 19.81
C VAL A 115 -18.67 -11.58 19.60
N GLY A 116 -19.02 -11.25 18.35
CA GLY A 116 -20.38 -10.83 17.97
C GLY A 116 -20.65 -9.34 18.20
N SER A 117 -19.66 -8.58 18.67
CA SER A 117 -19.71 -7.13 18.83
C SER A 117 -18.34 -6.51 18.57
N GLU A 118 -17.56 -7.13 17.68
CA GLU A 118 -16.26 -6.61 17.31
C GLU A 118 -16.41 -5.23 16.64
N VAL A 119 -15.52 -4.31 16.99
CA VAL A 119 -15.48 -2.97 16.38
C VAL A 119 -14.06 -2.73 15.90
N ILE A 120 -13.91 -2.48 14.60
CA ILE A 120 -12.61 -2.28 13.96
C ILE A 120 -12.61 -1.00 13.15
N VAL A 121 -11.61 -0.16 13.40
CA VAL A 121 -11.43 1.13 12.73
C VAL A 121 -10.31 1.00 11.71
N ILE A 122 -10.61 1.28 10.45
CA ILE A 122 -9.67 1.28 9.34
C ILE A 122 -9.42 2.74 8.93
N THR A 123 -8.15 3.15 8.95
CA THR A 123 -7.71 4.52 8.67
C THR A 123 -6.78 4.53 7.47
N ARG A 124 -7.17 5.26 6.41
CA ARG A 124 -6.29 5.57 5.29
C ARG A 124 -5.35 6.72 5.68
N PRO A 125 -4.02 6.57 5.52
CA PRO A 125 -3.07 7.63 5.84
C PRO A 125 -3.18 8.79 4.85
N ASN A 126 -2.87 10.01 5.30
CA ASN A 126 -2.62 11.12 4.39
C ASN A 126 -1.25 10.93 3.71
N PHE A 127 -1.23 10.27 2.55
CA PHE A 127 0.00 9.85 1.88
C PHE A 127 0.06 10.43 0.46
N LEU A 128 1.11 11.21 0.16
CA LEU A 128 1.34 11.84 -1.15
C LEU A 128 0.14 12.63 -1.72
N ASN A 129 -0.65 13.27 -0.85
CA ASN A 129 -1.89 14.01 -1.16
C ASN A 129 -3.14 13.13 -1.38
N VAL A 130 -3.10 11.86 -1.01
CA VAL A 130 -4.32 11.07 -0.79
C VAL A 130 -4.95 11.54 0.52
N THR A 131 -6.22 11.95 0.49
CA THR A 131 -6.94 12.40 1.69
C THR A 131 -7.09 11.26 2.70
N SER A 132 -6.80 11.56 3.97
CA SER A 132 -7.05 10.63 5.07
C SER A 132 -8.55 10.38 5.21
N ASP A 133 -8.91 9.13 5.42
CA ASP A 133 -10.29 8.71 5.59
C ASP A 133 -10.36 7.60 6.63
N THR A 134 -11.49 7.46 7.30
CA THR A 134 -11.66 6.48 8.38
C THR A 134 -13.03 5.84 8.29
N ILE A 135 -13.05 4.51 8.28
CA ILE A 135 -14.27 3.70 8.32
C ILE A 135 -14.23 2.84 9.57
N THR A 136 -15.37 2.73 10.24
CA THR A 136 -15.57 1.81 11.36
C THR A 136 -16.41 0.64 10.88
N LEU A 137 -15.97 -0.58 11.17
CA LEU A 137 -16.72 -1.82 10.98
C LEU A 137 -17.26 -2.28 12.32
N ASP A 138 -18.57 -2.50 12.42
CA ASP A 138 -19.29 -2.98 13.59
C ASP A 138 -20.54 -3.80 13.18
N ALA A 139 -21.29 -4.31 14.16
CA ALA A 139 -22.47 -5.13 13.92
C ALA A 139 -23.60 -4.45 13.11
N THR A 140 -23.57 -3.13 12.93
CA THR A 140 -24.59 -2.38 12.18
C THR A 140 -24.22 -2.15 10.71
N ASN A 141 -22.96 -2.38 10.32
CA ASN A 141 -22.47 -2.05 8.97
C ASN A 141 -21.66 -3.18 8.27
N ILE A 142 -21.62 -4.37 8.89
CA ILE A 142 -21.17 -5.64 8.30
C ILE A 142 -22.30 -6.39 7.60
#